data_AF-A0A5C6ZQ69-F1
#
_entry.id   AF-A0A5C6ZQ69-F1
#
_cell.length_a   1.000
_cell.length_b   1.000
_cell.length_c   1.000
_cell.angle_alpha   90.00
_cell.angle_beta   90.00
_cell.angle_gamma   90.00
#
_symmetry.space_group_name_H-M   'P 1'
#
loop_
_entity.id
_entity.type
_entity.pdbx_description
1 polymer ?
#
loop_
_entity_poly.entity_id
_entity_poly.type
_entity_poly.pdbx_seq_one_letter_code
_entity_poly.pdbx_strand_id
1 'polypeptide(L)'
;MNASTNAGRNVDAAVVDLRSDTVTQPTAGMRAAMAAAPLGDDVFGDDPSVNALQSALAERLGFEAALFMPTGTQSNLCALMAHCQRGDEYIVGQFAHTYRWEGGGAAVLGSIQPQPLNHAPDGSLPLADIEANIKPDDAHFARTRLLAL
;
A
#
# COMPACT_ATOMS: atom_id res chain seq x y z
N MET A 1 26.44 15.84 -41.53
CA MET A 1 25.59 16.78 -40.75
C MET A 1 24.48 15.96 -40.12
N ASN A 2 24.37 15.71 -38.81
CA ASN A 2 25.23 16.00 -37.68
C ASN A 2 25.06 14.78 -36.74
N ALA A 3 26.09 13.94 -36.62
CA ALA A 3 26.13 12.89 -35.61
C ALA A 3 26.53 13.59 -34.30
N SER A 4 25.58 13.82 -33.40
CA SER A 4 25.88 14.31 -32.07
C SER A 4 26.33 13.12 -31.22
N THR A 5 27.65 12.95 -31.18
CA THR A 5 28.39 12.13 -30.23
C THR A 5 28.16 12.68 -28.83
N ASN A 6 27.39 11.98 -28.00
CA ASN A 6 27.30 12.32 -26.58
C ASN A 6 28.54 11.76 -25.87
N ALA A 7 29.61 12.53 -25.94
CA ALA A 7 30.85 12.30 -25.22
C ALA A 7 30.58 12.29 -23.71
N GLY A 8 31.12 11.27 -23.04
CA GLY A 8 31.45 11.25 -21.61
C GLY A 8 30.49 11.97 -20.67
N ARG A 9 29.43 11.29 -20.20
CA ARG A 9 28.83 11.67 -18.91
C ARG A 9 29.83 11.29 -17.82
N ASN A 10 30.50 12.32 -17.29
CA ASN A 10 31.26 12.26 -16.05
C ASN A 10 30.45 11.53 -14.98
N VAL A 11 31.08 10.56 -14.33
CA VAL A 11 30.52 9.69 -13.28
C VAL A 11 30.45 10.35 -11.90
N ASP A 12 30.64 11.68 -11.79
CA ASP A 12 30.96 12.32 -10.50
C ASP A 12 29.97 13.41 -10.04
N ALA A 13 28.72 13.40 -10.50
CA ALA A 13 27.65 14.18 -9.87
C ALA A 13 26.65 13.23 -9.20
N ALA A 14 26.54 13.29 -7.87
CA ALA A 14 25.46 12.62 -7.16
C ALA A 14 24.13 13.06 -7.77
N VAL A 15 23.39 12.11 -8.36
CA VAL A 15 22.10 12.39 -8.98
C VAL A 15 21.13 12.80 -7.88
N VAL A 16 20.70 14.06 -7.89
CA VAL A 16 19.65 14.57 -6.99
C VAL A 16 18.30 14.25 -7.63
N ASP A 17 17.68 13.16 -7.18
CA ASP A 17 16.36 12.72 -7.64
C ASP A 17 15.31 12.99 -6.57
N LEU A 18 14.47 14.01 -6.78
CA LEU A 18 13.42 14.45 -5.86
C LEU A 18 12.01 14.04 -6.33
N ARG A 19 11.90 13.06 -7.24
CA ARG A 19 10.60 12.62 -7.76
C ARG A 19 9.75 11.90 -6.70
N SER A 20 10.38 11.05 -5.89
CA SER A 20 9.77 10.30 -4.79
C SER A 20 10.87 9.60 -3.99
N ASP A 21 10.61 9.27 -2.74
CA ASP A 21 11.40 8.36 -1.90
C ASP A 21 11.50 6.91 -2.45
N THR A 22 10.59 6.50 -3.33
CA THR A 22 10.64 5.19 -4.02
C THR A 22 11.85 5.02 -4.93
N VAL A 23 12.60 6.09 -5.24
CA VAL A 23 13.83 6.02 -6.04
C VAL A 23 15.04 5.52 -5.24
N THR A 24 14.89 5.34 -3.93
CA THR A 24 15.94 4.86 -3.03
C THR A 24 16.55 3.54 -3.52
N GLN A 25 17.87 3.42 -3.37
CA GLN A 25 18.61 2.21 -3.70
C GLN A 25 19.10 1.55 -2.41
N PRO A 26 19.18 0.20 -2.35
CA PRO A 26 19.72 -0.50 -1.20
C PRO A 26 21.11 0.02 -0.83
N THR A 27 21.41 0.13 0.47
CA THR A 27 22.77 0.44 0.93
C THR A 27 23.68 -0.78 0.76
N ALA A 28 25.00 -0.60 0.92
CA ALA A 28 25.93 -1.74 0.90
C ALA A 28 25.62 -2.75 2.02
N GLY A 29 25.28 -2.28 3.23
CA GLY A 29 24.88 -3.14 4.35
C GLY A 29 23.58 -3.90 4.06
N MET A 30 22.59 -3.24 3.45
CA MET A 30 21.35 -3.90 3.03
C MET A 30 21.61 -5.01 2.00
N ARG A 31 22.44 -4.74 0.98
CA ARG A 31 22.84 -5.76 -0.01
C ARG A 31 23.55 -6.96 0.63
N ALA A 32 24.44 -6.71 1.58
CA ALA A 32 25.13 -7.78 2.29
C ALA A 32 24.16 -8.64 3.13
N ALA A 33 23.21 -8.01 3.83
CA ALA A 33 22.18 -8.71 4.58
C ALA A 33 21.28 -9.56 3.68
N MET A 34 20.83 -9.01 2.54
CA MET A 34 20.04 -9.75 1.55
C MET A 34 20.79 -10.98 1.02
N ALA A 35 22.08 -10.84 0.70
CA ALA A 35 22.90 -11.94 0.17
C ALA A 35 23.16 -13.06 1.20
N ALA A 36 23.14 -12.73 2.49
CA ALA A 36 23.40 -13.68 3.58
C ALA A 36 22.12 -14.25 4.22
N ALA A 37 20.93 -13.77 3.82
CA ALA A 37 19.66 -14.15 4.41
C ALA A 37 19.36 -15.65 4.19
N PRO A 38 18.98 -16.42 5.22
CA PRO A 38 18.48 -17.78 5.02
C PRO A 38 17.12 -17.73 4.32
N LEU A 39 16.95 -18.54 3.28
CA LEU A 39 15.73 -18.56 2.46
C LEU A 39 15.05 -19.93 2.52
N GLY A 40 13.77 -19.94 2.18
CA GLY A 40 12.96 -21.13 2.06
C GLY A 40 11.84 -20.94 1.05
N ASP A 41 10.82 -21.78 1.12
CA ASP A 41 9.60 -21.62 0.34
C ASP A 41 8.51 -21.00 1.22
N ASP A 42 8.18 -19.74 0.95
CA ASP A 42 7.20 -18.97 1.73
C ASP A 42 5.77 -19.50 1.58
N VAL A 43 5.43 -20.16 0.48
CA VAL A 43 4.09 -20.76 0.30
C VAL A 43 3.88 -21.90 1.29
N PHE A 44 4.94 -22.64 1.63
CA PHE A 44 4.92 -23.67 2.67
C PHE A 44 5.18 -23.11 4.07
N GLY A 45 5.52 -21.82 4.20
CA GLY A 45 5.83 -21.17 5.47
C GLY A 45 7.24 -21.46 5.99
N ASP A 46 8.13 -21.98 5.15
CA ASP A 46 9.46 -22.45 5.55
C ASP A 46 10.57 -21.41 5.29
N ASP A 47 10.24 -20.19 4.83
CA ASP A 47 11.22 -19.11 4.67
C ASP A 47 11.54 -18.43 6.01
N PRO A 48 12.75 -18.62 6.58
CA PRO A 48 13.06 -18.09 7.90
C PRO A 48 13.18 -16.56 7.92
N SER A 49 13.57 -15.95 6.80
CA SER A 49 13.74 -14.50 6.71
C SER A 49 12.40 -13.78 6.62
N VAL A 50 11.45 -14.32 5.85
CA VAL A 50 10.08 -13.78 5.79
C VAL A 50 9.39 -13.93 7.16
N ASN A 51 9.48 -15.11 7.77
CA ASN A 51 8.91 -15.36 9.10
C ASN A 51 9.47 -14.42 10.17
N ALA A 52 10.78 -14.18 10.17
CA ALA A 52 11.43 -13.25 11.08
C ALA A 52 10.95 -11.80 10.87
N LEU A 53 10.83 -11.35 9.61
CA LEU A 53 10.30 -10.02 9.28
C LEU A 53 8.86 -9.85 9.79
N GLN A 54 7.98 -10.81 9.49
CA GLN A 54 6.57 -10.76 9.88
C GLN A 54 6.41 -10.76 11.39
N SER A 55 7.14 -11.64 12.10
CA SER A 55 7.09 -11.72 13.57
C SER A 55 7.58 -10.43 14.21
N ALA A 56 8.71 -9.89 13.74
CA ALA A 56 9.27 -8.65 14.27
C ALA A 56 8.35 -7.44 14.04
N LEU A 57 7.64 -7.38 12.91
CA LEU A 57 6.67 -6.31 12.62
C LEU A 57 5.40 -6.46 13.45
N ALA A 58 4.86 -7.68 13.58
CA ALA A 58 3.70 -7.96 14.42
C ALA A 58 3.96 -7.57 15.88
N GLU A 59 5.10 -7.99 16.44
CA GLU A 59 5.53 -7.63 17.80
C GLU A 59 5.69 -6.12 17.96
N ARG A 60 6.42 -5.47 17.03
CA ARG A 60 6.72 -4.03 17.13
C ARG A 60 5.46 -3.16 17.04
N LEU A 61 4.45 -3.60 16.29
CA LEU A 61 3.21 -2.86 16.09
C LEU A 61 2.09 -3.30 17.05
N GLY A 62 2.31 -4.36 17.84
CA GLY A 62 1.31 -4.89 18.78
C GLY A 62 0.15 -5.64 18.11
N PHE A 63 0.38 -6.24 16.94
CA PHE A 63 -0.59 -7.08 16.24
C PHE A 63 -0.28 -8.57 16.41
N GLU A 64 -1.30 -9.41 16.26
CA GLU A 64 -1.16 -10.87 16.37
C GLU A 64 -0.33 -11.47 15.22
N ALA A 65 -0.37 -10.85 14.04
CA ALA A 65 0.31 -11.33 12.84
C ALA A 65 0.62 -10.18 11.87
N ALA A 66 1.52 -10.44 10.93
CA ALA A 66 1.82 -9.60 9.78
C ALA A 66 2.05 -10.47 8.54
N LEU A 67 1.90 -9.89 7.35
CA LEU A 67 2.08 -10.57 6.07
C LEU A 67 2.96 -9.74 5.14
N PHE A 68 4.03 -10.31 4.60
CA PHE A 68 4.90 -9.65 3.65
C PHE A 68 4.24 -9.61 2.26
N MET A 69 4.26 -8.43 1.63
CA MET A 69 3.63 -8.21 0.32
C MET A 69 4.63 -7.59 -0.65
N PRO A 70 4.60 -7.97 -1.94
CA PRO A 70 5.47 -7.38 -2.96
C PRO A 70 5.37 -5.86 -3.11
N THR A 71 4.17 -5.29 -2.87
CA THR A 71 3.92 -3.85 -3.03
C THR A 71 2.89 -3.34 -2.02
N GLY A 72 2.92 -2.02 -1.76
CA GLY A 72 1.88 -1.35 -0.98
C GLY A 72 0.48 -1.47 -1.60
N THR A 73 0.38 -1.39 -2.94
CA THR A 73 -0.89 -1.58 -3.67
C THR A 73 -1.51 -2.95 -3.40
N GLN A 74 -0.71 -4.03 -3.44
CA GLN A 74 -1.22 -5.37 -3.14
C GLN A 74 -1.57 -5.52 -1.66
N SER A 75 -0.78 -4.95 -0.75
CA SER A 75 -1.08 -4.93 0.68
C SER A 75 -2.44 -4.30 0.96
N ASN A 76 -2.71 -3.12 0.39
CA ASN A 76 -3.99 -2.44 0.52
C ASN A 76 -5.14 -3.24 -0.10
N LEU A 77 -4.96 -3.79 -1.30
CA LEU A 77 -5.99 -4.62 -1.93
C LEU A 77 -6.35 -5.83 -1.08
N CYS A 78 -5.35 -6.55 -0.55
CA CYS A 78 -5.57 -7.68 0.35
C CYS A 78 -6.26 -7.24 1.65
N ALA A 79 -5.87 -6.11 2.24
CA ALA A 79 -6.52 -5.56 3.44
C ALA A 79 -7.99 -5.23 3.19
N LEU A 80 -8.30 -4.54 2.08
CA LEU A 80 -9.67 -4.21 1.70
C LEU A 80 -10.51 -5.47 1.47
N MET A 81 -9.98 -6.48 0.77
CA MET A 81 -10.67 -7.75 0.53
C MET A 81 -10.81 -8.64 1.78
N ALA A 82 -9.93 -8.48 2.78
CA ALA A 82 -10.06 -9.16 4.06
C ALA A 82 -11.13 -8.52 4.95
N HIS A 83 -11.28 -7.20 4.90
CA HIS A 83 -12.24 -6.46 5.72
C HIS A 83 -13.65 -6.37 5.11
N CYS A 84 -13.74 -6.32 3.78
CA CYS A 84 -14.98 -6.11 3.04
C CYS A 84 -15.33 -7.32 2.18
N GLN A 85 -16.60 -7.70 2.19
CA GLN A 85 -17.18 -8.69 1.28
C GLN A 85 -17.70 -8.03 0.00
N ARG A 86 -18.08 -8.84 -0.99
CA ARG A 86 -18.77 -8.34 -2.19
C ARG A 86 -20.02 -7.55 -1.81
N GLY A 87 -20.13 -6.32 -2.32
CA GLY A 87 -21.23 -5.40 -2.03
C GLY A 87 -21.09 -4.61 -0.73
N ASP A 88 -20.02 -4.84 0.05
CA ASP A 88 -19.67 -3.94 1.15
C ASP A 88 -19.04 -2.66 0.61
N GLU A 89 -19.06 -1.64 1.44
CA GLU A 89 -18.51 -0.32 1.17
C GLU A 89 -17.38 0.00 2.14
N TYR A 90 -16.34 0.68 1.63
CA TYR A 90 -15.33 1.33 2.47
C TYR A 90 -15.37 2.85 2.26
N ILE A 91 -15.41 3.59 3.37
CA ILE A 91 -15.26 5.04 3.40
C ILE A 91 -13.78 5.36 3.33
N VAL A 92 -13.41 6.31 2.48
CA VAL A 92 -12.01 6.64 2.18
C VAL A 92 -11.88 8.09 1.74
N GLY A 93 -10.68 8.66 1.78
CA GLY A 93 -10.44 9.99 1.23
C GLY A 93 -10.31 10.04 -0.30
N GLN A 94 -10.77 11.13 -0.92
CA GLN A 94 -10.69 11.40 -2.37
C GLN A 94 -9.26 11.42 -2.92
N PHE A 95 -8.28 11.67 -2.06
CA PHE A 95 -6.86 11.68 -2.37
C PHE A 95 -6.09 10.57 -1.65
N ALA A 96 -6.77 9.56 -1.10
CA ALA A 96 -6.09 8.41 -0.51
C ALA A 96 -5.64 7.44 -1.61
N HIS A 97 -4.52 6.76 -1.36
CA HIS A 97 -3.88 5.89 -2.35
C HIS A 97 -4.74 4.71 -2.77
N THR A 98 -5.37 4.07 -1.78
CA THR A 98 -6.28 2.91 -1.94
C THR A 98 -7.44 3.15 -2.88
N TYR A 99 -7.90 4.40 -2.99
CA TYR A 99 -8.94 4.81 -3.91
C TYR A 99 -8.37 5.31 -5.24
N ARG A 100 -7.40 6.25 -5.20
CA ARG A 100 -7.03 7.07 -6.36
C ARG A 100 -5.91 6.49 -7.22
N TRP A 101 -4.93 5.81 -6.62
CA TRP A 101 -3.67 5.44 -7.29
C TRP A 101 -3.43 3.92 -7.38
N GLU A 102 -4.48 3.13 -7.20
CA GLU A 102 -4.42 1.65 -7.24
C GLU A 102 -5.30 1.04 -8.34
N GLY A 103 -5.59 1.84 -9.38
CA GLY A 103 -6.39 1.39 -10.52
C GLY A 103 -7.84 1.01 -10.18
N GLY A 104 -8.33 1.43 -9.01
CA GLY A 104 -9.65 1.05 -8.51
C GLY A 104 -9.79 -0.43 -8.15
N GLY A 105 -8.69 -1.11 -7.80
CA GLY A 105 -8.65 -2.55 -7.55
C GLY A 105 -9.72 -3.07 -6.57
N ALA A 106 -10.03 -2.29 -5.52
CA ALA A 106 -11.09 -2.64 -4.57
C ALA A 106 -12.46 -2.84 -5.25
N ALA A 107 -12.83 -1.94 -6.15
CA ALA A 107 -14.09 -2.02 -6.91
C ALA A 107 -14.01 -3.09 -8.00
N VAL A 108 -12.96 -3.03 -8.83
CA VAL A 108 -12.83 -3.85 -10.04
C VAL A 108 -12.60 -5.32 -9.72
N LEU A 109 -11.75 -5.62 -8.73
CA LEU A 109 -11.34 -6.98 -8.39
C LEU A 109 -12.04 -7.49 -7.13
N GLY A 110 -12.21 -6.61 -6.13
CA GLY A 110 -12.84 -6.96 -4.85
C GLY A 110 -14.36 -6.94 -4.88
N SER A 111 -14.99 -6.30 -5.88
CA SER A 111 -16.43 -5.99 -5.87
C SER A 111 -16.86 -5.22 -4.61
N ILE A 112 -16.00 -4.31 -4.14
CA ILE A 112 -16.20 -3.47 -2.95
C ILE A 112 -16.51 -2.05 -3.43
N GLN A 113 -17.57 -1.43 -2.89
CA GLN A 113 -17.95 -0.09 -3.27
C GLN A 113 -17.08 0.97 -2.55
N PRO A 114 -16.39 1.87 -3.27
CA PRO A 114 -15.72 3.00 -2.64
C PRO A 114 -16.70 4.14 -2.34
N GLN A 115 -16.60 4.72 -1.14
CA GLN A 115 -17.27 5.95 -0.74
C GLN A 115 -16.22 7.03 -0.43
N PRO A 116 -15.72 7.76 -1.45
CA PRO A 116 -14.68 8.75 -1.26
C PRO A 116 -15.25 10.06 -0.69
N LEU A 117 -14.57 10.63 0.31
CA LEU A 117 -14.89 11.90 0.97
C LEU A 117 -13.77 12.92 0.75
N ASN A 118 -14.10 14.22 0.82
CA ASN A 118 -13.08 15.26 0.77
C ASN A 118 -12.30 15.28 2.09
N HIS A 119 -10.98 15.48 2.00
CA HIS A 119 -10.16 15.69 3.18
C HIS A 119 -10.31 17.12 3.72
N ALA A 120 -10.16 17.27 5.02
CA ALA A 120 -9.85 18.55 5.63
C ALA A 120 -8.44 19.02 5.23
N PRO A 121 -8.10 20.32 5.41
CA PRO A 121 -6.79 20.86 5.03
C PRO A 121 -5.58 20.20 5.74
N ASP A 122 -5.80 19.56 6.89
CA ASP A 122 -4.78 18.81 7.64
C ASP A 122 -4.61 17.36 7.16
N GLY A 123 -5.37 16.95 6.14
CA GLY A 123 -5.36 15.59 5.61
C GLY A 123 -6.28 14.61 6.34
N SER A 124 -7.00 15.03 7.38
CA SER A 124 -7.98 14.19 8.06
C SER A 124 -9.29 14.06 7.26
N LEU A 125 -10.10 13.08 7.61
CA LEU A 125 -11.50 12.98 7.16
C LEU A 125 -12.41 13.53 8.27
N PRO A 126 -13.21 14.58 8.02
CA PRO A 126 -14.12 15.10 9.03
C PRO A 126 -15.06 14.01 9.54
N LEU A 127 -15.15 13.84 10.86
CA LEU A 127 -15.98 12.79 11.48
C LEU A 127 -17.46 12.94 11.11
N ALA A 128 -17.96 14.17 11.01
CA ALA A 128 -19.33 14.43 10.57
C ALA A 128 -19.61 13.93 9.14
N ASP A 129 -18.63 14.05 8.24
CA ASP A 129 -18.76 13.55 6.87
C ASP A 129 -18.69 12.03 6.83
N ILE A 130 -17.87 11.40 7.69
CA ILE A 130 -17.85 9.95 7.87
C ILE A 130 -19.21 9.47 8.35
N GLU A 131 -19.72 10.00 9.46
CA GLU A 131 -21.01 9.61 10.06
C GLU A 131 -22.17 9.79 9.09
N ALA A 132 -22.22 10.90 8.35
CA ALA A 132 -23.25 11.18 7.37
C ALA A 132 -23.23 10.22 6.16
N ASN A 133 -22.12 9.52 5.93
CA ASN A 133 -21.96 8.58 4.82
C ASN A 133 -21.99 7.11 5.25
N ILE A 134 -22.15 6.82 6.54
CA ILE A 134 -22.48 5.46 6.99
C ILE A 134 -23.90 5.14 6.51
N LYS A 135 -24.02 4.13 5.65
CA LYS A 135 -25.32 3.76 5.06
C LYS A 135 -26.21 3.06 6.09
N PRO A 136 -27.52 3.37 6.11
CA PRO A 136 -28.47 2.61 6.92
C PRO A 136 -28.56 1.17 6.40
N ASP A 137 -29.04 0.25 7.25
CA ASP A 137 -29.34 -1.13 6.86
C ASP A 137 -30.62 -1.17 6.00
N ASP A 138 -30.45 -0.87 4.72
CA ASP A 138 -31.51 -0.83 3.71
C ASP A 138 -30.96 -1.31 2.35
N ALA A 139 -31.75 -2.11 1.63
CA ALA A 139 -31.34 -2.81 0.42
C ALA A 139 -30.99 -1.89 -0.77
N HIS A 140 -31.30 -0.58 -0.70
CA HIS A 140 -30.90 0.38 -1.73
C HIS A 140 -29.42 0.79 -1.63
N PHE A 141 -28.76 0.54 -0.50
CA PHE A 141 -27.39 0.98 -0.25
C PHE A 141 -26.39 -0.19 -0.18
N ALA A 142 -25.12 0.12 -0.45
CA ALA A 142 -24.02 -0.77 -0.07
C ALA A 142 -23.84 -0.77 1.46
N ARG A 143 -23.29 -1.86 2.01
CA ARG A 143 -23.09 -1.98 3.46
C ARG A 143 -21.78 -1.33 3.89
N THR A 144 -21.84 -0.18 4.55
CA THR A 144 -20.63 0.45 5.11
C THR A 144 -19.96 -0.49 6.13
N ARG A 145 -18.71 -0.85 5.87
CA ARG A 145 -17.98 -1.89 6.63
C ARG A 145 -16.65 -1.42 7.20
N LEU A 146 -15.96 -0.54 6.48
CA LEU A 146 -14.60 -0.11 6.80
C LEU A 146 -14.43 1.40 6.61
N LEU A 147 -13.67 2.03 7.49
CA LEU A 147 -13.05 3.33 7.27
C LEU A 147 -11.57 3.09 6.94
N ALA A 148 -11.13 3.47 5.74
CA ALA A 148 -9.74 3.37 5.31
C ALA A 148 -9.05 4.74 5.41
N LEU A 149 -7.99 4.81 6.23
CA LEU A 149 -7.20 6.00 6.53
C LEU A 149 -5.83 5.94 5.85
#